data_AF-A0A8J5P5S4-F1
#
_entry.id   AF-A0A8J5P5S4-F1
#
_cell.length_a   1.000
_cell.length_b   1.000
_cell.length_c   1.000
_cell.angle_alpha   90.00
_cell.angle_beta   90.00
_cell.angle_gamma   90.00
#
_symmetry.space_group_name_H-M   'P 1'
#
loop_
_entity.id
_entity.type
_entity.pdbx_description
1 polymer ?
#
loop_
_entity_poly.entity_id
_entity_poly.type
_entity_poly.pdbx_seq_one_letter_code
_entity_poly.pdbx_strand_id
1 'polypeptide(L)'
;MIISSSPLFKGYAQTALDSGNRNRRALCSPLGIADATVQHLLDLAKLQITRFKISNATEDSFNLVIEGRMFGTGTISSTIISTEASLSFNGTVFGRIKLPQTQTNFWGTDFVAQEQRIEITDYTNYCAFVRSIIVDDATSLQLENNNCTVRALGTSSVCNLRLDMPLKAIGGPRMAVKKLSRLGNDVTIVFGLSCSGPVELDHGFCIFELRNGHSETLAELKGELNIATGQTELTLHGTTRDGAVASNRIRLVGVGVEAKEKSWLNETIREIDVPVDLEPKCVEILWC
;
A
#
# COMPACT_ATOMS: atom_id res chain seq x y z
N MET A 1 -33.63 -29.73 9.71
CA MET A 1 -33.81 -28.88 8.52
C MET A 1 -32.71 -29.25 7.53
N ILE A 2 -33.06 -29.84 6.38
CA ILE A 2 -32.07 -30.34 5.41
C ILE A 2 -31.60 -29.15 4.57
N ILE A 3 -30.32 -28.80 4.65
CA ILE A 3 -29.76 -27.61 3.98
C ILE A 3 -29.90 -27.68 2.45
N SER A 4 -29.92 -28.91 1.88
CA SER A 4 -30.12 -29.15 0.44
C SER A 4 -31.50 -28.79 -0.09
N SER A 5 -32.49 -28.56 0.77
CA SER A 5 -33.83 -28.09 0.38
C SER A 5 -34.00 -26.57 0.44
N SER A 6 -32.97 -25.81 0.82
CA SER A 6 -33.03 -24.34 0.84
C SER A 6 -33.09 -23.78 -0.60
N PRO A 7 -34.04 -22.87 -0.90
CA PRO A 7 -34.11 -22.18 -2.19
C PRO A 7 -32.83 -21.40 -2.52
N LEU A 8 -32.16 -20.86 -1.50
CA LEU A 8 -30.87 -20.18 -1.64
C LEU A 8 -29.76 -21.17 -1.99
N PHE A 9 -29.75 -22.36 -1.38
CA PHE A 9 -28.76 -23.39 -1.71
C PHE A 9 -28.93 -23.89 -3.16
N LYS A 10 -30.17 -24.11 -3.61
CA LYS A 10 -30.45 -24.52 -5.00
C LYS A 10 -30.08 -23.44 -6.03
N GLY A 11 -30.32 -22.17 -5.72
CA GLY A 11 -30.01 -21.05 -6.64
C GLY A 11 -28.53 -20.79 -6.86
N TYR A 12 -27.68 -21.03 -5.85
CA TYR A 12 -26.24 -20.72 -5.93
C TYR A 12 -25.35 -21.96 -6.17
N ALA A 13 -25.70 -23.12 -5.60
CA ALA A 13 -24.90 -24.34 -5.80
C ALA A 13 -24.97 -24.85 -7.24
N GLN A 14 -26.08 -24.61 -7.95
CA GLN A 14 -26.26 -25.07 -9.33
C GLN A 14 -25.32 -24.33 -10.31
N THR A 15 -25.11 -23.03 -10.09
CA THR A 15 -24.15 -22.23 -10.87
C THR A 15 -22.70 -22.64 -10.63
N ALA A 16 -22.35 -23.01 -9.39
CA ALA A 16 -21.02 -23.52 -9.05
C ALA A 16 -20.76 -24.95 -9.57
N LEU A 17 -21.82 -25.76 -9.70
CA LEU A 17 -21.74 -27.11 -10.27
C LEU A 17 -21.69 -27.10 -11.81
N ASP A 18 -22.28 -26.10 -12.47
CA ASP A 18 -22.32 -25.99 -13.93
C ASP A 18 -21.03 -25.43 -14.55
N SER A 19 -20.19 -24.70 -13.80
CA SER A 19 -18.91 -24.17 -14.29
C SER A 19 -17.77 -25.20 -14.29
N GLY A 20 -17.96 -26.34 -13.61
CA GLY A 20 -16.99 -27.43 -13.53
C GLY A 20 -17.33 -28.59 -14.47
N ASN A 21 -16.83 -28.51 -15.70
CA ASN A 21 -16.48 -29.64 -16.58
C ASN A 21 -17.51 -30.81 -16.68
N ARG A 22 -18.19 -30.88 -17.83
CA ARG A 22 -19.28 -31.78 -18.21
C ARG A 22 -19.01 -33.30 -18.17
N ASN A 23 -17.92 -33.78 -17.57
CA ASN A 23 -17.59 -35.20 -17.47
C ASN A 23 -16.86 -35.52 -16.16
N ARG A 24 -17.62 -35.66 -15.05
CA ARG A 24 -17.39 -36.63 -13.96
C ARG A 24 -18.45 -36.41 -12.88
N ARG A 25 -19.42 -37.32 -12.80
CA ARG A 25 -20.30 -37.45 -11.62
C ARG A 25 -19.46 -38.00 -10.46
N ALA A 26 -18.73 -37.13 -9.79
CA ALA A 26 -18.23 -37.42 -8.45
C ALA A 26 -19.42 -37.24 -7.49
N LEU A 27 -19.67 -38.26 -6.67
CA LEU A 27 -20.70 -38.24 -5.63
C LEU A 27 -20.22 -37.27 -4.53
N CYS A 28 -20.44 -35.97 -4.72
CA CYS A 28 -20.07 -34.97 -3.73
C CYS A 28 -21.01 -35.11 -2.51
N SER A 29 -20.44 -35.38 -1.34
CA SER A 29 -21.16 -35.37 -0.08
C SER A 29 -21.71 -33.96 0.21
N PRO A 30 -22.75 -33.80 1.05
CA PRO A 30 -23.31 -32.49 1.39
C PRO A 30 -22.27 -31.52 1.97
N LEU A 31 -21.24 -32.06 2.65
CA LEU A 31 -20.09 -31.30 3.14
C LEU A 31 -19.25 -30.74 1.99
N GLY A 32 -18.90 -31.55 0.98
CA GLY A 32 -18.08 -31.07 -0.14
C GLY A 32 -18.76 -29.98 -0.98
N ILE A 33 -20.08 -29.95 -1.04
CA ILE A 33 -20.82 -28.87 -1.73
C ILE A 33 -20.83 -27.59 -0.88
N ALA A 34 -20.95 -27.70 0.44
CA ALA A 34 -20.87 -26.55 1.34
C ALA A 34 -19.47 -25.91 1.29
N ASP A 35 -18.42 -26.72 1.35
CA ASP A 35 -17.03 -26.27 1.26
C ASP A 35 -16.76 -25.57 -0.08
N ALA A 36 -17.18 -26.16 -1.20
CA ALA A 36 -17.02 -25.56 -2.53
C ALA A 36 -17.80 -24.25 -2.70
N THR A 37 -18.99 -24.15 -2.09
CA THR A 37 -19.80 -22.93 -2.11
C THR A 37 -19.14 -21.83 -1.28
N VAL A 38 -18.63 -22.15 -0.09
CA VAL A 38 -17.92 -21.21 0.78
C VAL A 38 -16.64 -20.72 0.09
N GLN A 39 -15.87 -21.61 -0.52
CA GLN A 39 -14.68 -21.25 -1.29
C GLN A 39 -15.03 -20.30 -2.43
N HIS A 40 -16.06 -20.62 -3.23
CA HIS A 40 -16.48 -19.76 -4.33
C HIS A 40 -16.89 -18.35 -3.88
N LEU A 41 -17.56 -18.22 -2.73
CA LEU A 41 -17.92 -16.92 -2.17
C LEU A 41 -16.72 -16.11 -1.69
N LEU A 42 -15.68 -16.77 -1.17
CA LEU A 42 -14.42 -16.12 -0.81
C LEU A 42 -13.64 -15.68 -2.04
N ASP A 43 -13.65 -16.48 -3.11
CA ASP A 43 -12.97 -16.14 -4.38
C ASP A 43 -13.58 -14.90 -5.06
N LEU A 44 -14.86 -14.60 -4.77
CA LEU A 44 -15.54 -13.39 -5.24
C LEU A 44 -15.35 -12.18 -4.33
N ALA A 45 -14.78 -12.36 -3.14
CA ALA A 45 -14.59 -11.30 -2.19
C ALA A 45 -13.59 -10.27 -2.71
N LYS A 46 -13.94 -8.99 -2.56
CA LYS A 46 -13.11 -7.85 -2.95
C LYS A 46 -12.84 -6.99 -1.75
N LEU A 47 -11.62 -6.48 -1.67
CA LEU A 47 -11.20 -5.55 -0.63
C LEU A 47 -10.95 -4.18 -1.25
N GLN A 48 -11.74 -3.18 -0.84
CA GLN A 48 -11.50 -1.78 -1.18
C GLN A 48 -10.79 -1.10 -0.03
N ILE A 49 -9.57 -0.64 -0.25
CA ILE A 49 -8.77 0.00 0.78
C ILE A 49 -9.14 1.48 0.91
N THR A 50 -9.36 1.90 2.15
CA THR A 50 -9.61 3.29 2.54
C THR A 50 -8.40 3.90 3.23
N ARG A 51 -7.56 3.07 3.87
CA ARG A 51 -6.30 3.50 4.48
C ARG A 51 -5.26 2.38 4.45
N PHE A 52 -4.04 2.71 4.07
CA PHE A 52 -2.91 1.80 4.10
C PHE A 52 -1.68 2.55 4.62
N LYS A 53 -1.30 2.32 5.88
CA LYS A 53 -0.24 3.09 6.53
C LYS A 53 0.97 2.21 6.83
N ILE A 54 2.13 2.65 6.36
CA ILE A 54 3.45 2.11 6.73
C ILE A 54 4.16 3.13 7.64
N SER A 55 4.63 2.69 8.80
CA SER A 55 5.37 3.50 9.77
C SER A 55 6.46 2.69 10.49
N ASN A 56 7.27 3.34 11.32
CA ASN A 56 8.27 2.68 12.19
C ASN A 56 9.18 1.70 11.43
N ALA A 57 9.77 2.18 10.33
CA ALA A 57 10.68 1.41 9.50
C ALA A 57 11.97 1.05 10.26
N THR A 58 12.37 -0.22 10.20
CA THR A 58 13.67 -0.71 10.67
C THR A 58 14.41 -1.42 9.53
N GLU A 59 15.54 -2.09 9.79
CA GLU A 59 16.28 -2.83 8.76
C GLU A 59 15.48 -4.04 8.24
N ASP A 60 14.74 -4.71 9.12
CA ASP A 60 14.06 -5.98 8.85
C ASP A 60 12.54 -5.93 9.13
N SER A 61 11.98 -4.77 9.46
CA SER A 61 10.56 -4.67 9.79
C SER A 61 9.92 -3.31 9.46
N PHE A 62 8.60 -3.26 9.64
CA PHE A 62 7.80 -2.03 9.68
C PHE A 62 6.49 -2.25 10.43
N ASN A 63 5.80 -1.18 10.82
CA ASN A 63 4.43 -1.23 11.30
C ASN A 63 3.45 -1.00 10.16
N LEU A 64 2.38 -1.79 10.12
CA LEU A 64 1.35 -1.74 9.09
C LEU A 64 -0.05 -1.57 9.69
N VAL A 65 -0.82 -0.63 9.15
CA VAL A 65 -2.27 -0.49 9.38
C VAL A 65 -3.00 -0.64 8.05
N ILE A 66 -4.06 -1.45 8.03
CA ILE A 66 -4.92 -1.62 6.86
C ILE A 66 -6.36 -1.39 7.26
N GLU A 67 -6.99 -0.40 6.66
CA GLU A 67 -8.43 -0.16 6.79
C GLU A 67 -9.06 -0.19 5.41
N GLY A 68 -10.22 -0.81 5.33
CA GLY A 68 -10.97 -0.91 4.11
C GLY A 68 -12.34 -1.51 4.31
N ARG A 69 -12.99 -1.77 3.19
CA ARG A 69 -14.29 -2.42 3.14
C ARG A 69 -14.19 -3.67 2.29
N MET A 70 -14.59 -4.79 2.88
CA MET A 70 -14.69 -6.06 2.17
C MET A 70 -16.13 -6.27 1.71
N PHE A 71 -16.32 -6.60 0.45
CA PHE A 71 -17.64 -6.84 -0.16
C PHE A 71 -17.58 -7.96 -1.19
N GLY A 72 -18.72 -8.36 -1.75
CA GLY A 72 -18.77 -9.47 -2.72
C GLY A 72 -18.67 -10.86 -2.08
N THR A 73 -18.74 -10.95 -0.75
CA THR A 73 -18.67 -12.20 0.05
C THR A 73 -19.97 -13.02 0.02
N GLY A 74 -20.90 -12.71 -0.88
CA GLY A 74 -22.16 -13.42 -1.09
C GLY A 74 -23.35 -12.92 -0.26
N THR A 75 -24.49 -13.61 -0.43
CA THR A 75 -25.75 -13.33 0.26
C THR A 75 -25.82 -13.91 1.68
N ILE A 76 -24.84 -14.74 2.03
CA ILE A 76 -24.81 -15.48 3.29
C ILE A 76 -23.85 -14.78 4.24
N SER A 77 -24.38 -14.26 5.34
CA SER A 77 -23.53 -13.73 6.42
C SER A 77 -22.67 -14.85 7.00
N SER A 78 -21.36 -14.59 7.04
CA SER A 78 -20.36 -15.57 7.42
C SER A 78 -19.31 -14.92 8.31
N THR A 79 -18.76 -15.68 9.25
CA THR A 79 -17.63 -15.22 10.07
C THR A 79 -16.35 -15.81 9.52
N ILE A 80 -15.47 -14.95 9.02
CA ILE A 80 -14.11 -15.30 8.63
C ILE A 80 -13.25 -15.26 9.88
N ILE A 81 -12.74 -16.42 10.27
CA ILE A 81 -11.82 -16.61 11.39
C ILE A 81 -10.47 -16.96 10.77
N SER A 82 -9.63 -15.95 10.62
CA SER A 82 -8.26 -16.10 10.12
C SER A 82 -7.28 -15.69 11.22
N THR A 83 -6.20 -16.45 11.37
CA THR A 83 -5.15 -16.17 12.35
C THR A 83 -4.01 -15.37 11.75
N GLU A 84 -3.59 -15.70 10.53
CA GLU A 84 -2.44 -15.08 9.87
C GLU A 84 -2.56 -15.24 8.34
N ALA A 85 -2.15 -14.23 7.58
CA ALA A 85 -2.06 -14.28 6.13
C ALA A 85 -0.66 -13.83 5.67
N SER A 86 -0.23 -14.37 4.54
CA SER A 86 0.99 -13.97 3.85
C SER A 86 0.71 -12.71 3.03
N LEU A 87 1.59 -11.72 3.12
CA LEU A 87 1.61 -10.54 2.27
C LEU A 87 2.50 -10.84 1.06
N SER A 88 1.91 -10.83 -0.14
CA SER A 88 2.65 -11.08 -1.37
C SER A 88 2.51 -9.95 -2.39
N PHE A 89 3.61 -9.67 -3.07
CA PHE A 89 3.70 -8.73 -4.18
C PHE A 89 4.34 -9.46 -5.36
N ASN A 90 3.76 -9.32 -6.55
CA ASN A 90 4.19 -10.02 -7.78
C ASN A 90 4.36 -11.55 -7.61
N GLY A 91 3.53 -12.18 -6.78
CA GLY A 91 3.56 -13.62 -6.53
C GLY A 91 4.60 -14.08 -5.51
N THR A 92 5.40 -13.17 -4.94
CA THR A 92 6.41 -13.49 -3.92
C THR A 92 5.98 -12.95 -2.56
N VAL A 93 6.13 -13.75 -1.51
CA VAL A 93 5.79 -13.38 -0.12
C VAL A 93 6.94 -12.58 0.49
N PHE A 94 6.64 -11.42 1.07
CA PHE A 94 7.64 -10.60 1.77
C PHE A 94 7.35 -10.39 3.26
N GLY A 95 6.19 -10.84 3.76
CA GLY A 95 5.85 -10.71 5.17
C GLY A 95 4.57 -11.45 5.55
N ARG A 96 4.21 -11.39 6.83
CA ARG A 96 2.99 -12.00 7.38
C ARG A 96 2.22 -11.01 8.26
N ILE A 97 0.91 -11.07 8.20
CA ILE A 97 -0.01 -10.19 8.95
C ILE A 97 -1.06 -11.01 9.67
N LYS A 98 -1.40 -10.62 10.90
CA LYS A 98 -2.57 -11.15 11.60
C LYS A 98 -3.82 -10.46 11.09
N LEU A 99 -4.76 -11.27 10.61
CA LEU A 99 -6.05 -10.79 10.14
C LEU A 99 -7.04 -10.70 11.30
N PRO A 100 -7.92 -9.68 11.31
CA PRO A 100 -9.01 -9.63 12.26
C PRO A 100 -10.02 -10.75 11.97
N GLN A 101 -10.78 -11.14 12.98
CA GLN A 101 -12.01 -11.88 12.75
C GLN A 101 -13.03 -10.93 12.10
N THR A 102 -13.56 -11.31 10.93
CA THR A 102 -14.46 -10.44 10.17
C THR A 102 -15.81 -11.10 9.96
N GLN A 103 -16.89 -10.41 10.35
CA GLN A 103 -18.25 -10.85 10.05
C GLN A 103 -18.69 -10.21 8.74
N THR A 104 -18.94 -11.03 7.73
CA THR A 104 -19.43 -10.62 6.43
C THR A 104 -20.94 -10.40 6.45
N ASN A 105 -21.39 -9.45 5.65
CA ASN A 105 -22.80 -9.15 5.45
C ASN A 105 -23.04 -8.90 3.95
N PHE A 106 -24.32 -8.82 3.56
CA PHE A 106 -24.71 -8.60 2.17
C PHE A 106 -24.26 -7.23 1.61
N TRP A 107 -24.15 -6.22 2.46
CA TRP A 107 -23.83 -4.83 2.07
C TRP A 107 -22.33 -4.52 2.07
N GLY A 108 -21.48 -5.49 2.39
CA GLY A 108 -20.07 -5.27 2.70
C GLY A 108 -19.83 -4.85 4.14
N THR A 109 -18.67 -5.26 4.65
CA THR A 109 -18.27 -5.14 6.05
C THR A 109 -16.94 -4.42 6.16
N ASP A 110 -16.73 -3.73 7.27
CA ASP A 110 -15.47 -3.05 7.53
C ASP A 110 -14.38 -4.09 7.81
N PHE A 111 -13.20 -3.83 7.27
CA PHE A 111 -12.01 -4.63 7.45
C PHE A 111 -10.94 -3.72 8.05
N VAL A 112 -10.53 -4.02 9.28
CA VAL A 112 -9.53 -3.23 10.01
C VAL A 112 -8.49 -4.15 10.60
N ALA A 113 -7.32 -4.20 9.98
CA ALA A 113 -6.12 -4.76 10.59
C ALA A 113 -5.43 -3.64 11.38
N GLN A 114 -5.47 -3.77 12.71
CA GLN A 114 -4.82 -2.82 13.62
C GLN A 114 -3.31 -2.79 13.41
N GLU A 115 -2.69 -1.72 13.91
CA GLU A 115 -1.24 -1.54 13.82
C GLU A 115 -0.51 -2.74 14.41
N GLN A 116 0.34 -3.33 13.58
CA GLN A 116 1.15 -4.47 13.97
C GLN A 116 2.48 -4.43 13.23
N ARG A 117 3.51 -4.96 13.89
CA ARG A 117 4.84 -5.11 13.33
C ARG A 117 4.86 -6.28 12.35
N ILE A 118 5.33 -6.02 11.13
CA ILE A 118 5.54 -6.99 10.06
C ILE A 118 7.04 -7.20 9.91
N GLU A 119 7.48 -8.46 10.01
CA GLU A 119 8.85 -8.86 9.69
C GLU A 119 9.00 -9.05 8.18
N ILE A 120 10.07 -8.52 7.62
CA ILE A 120 10.40 -8.56 6.20
C ILE A 120 11.15 -9.87 5.92
N THR A 121 10.51 -10.79 5.23
CA THR A 121 11.11 -12.09 4.86
C THR A 121 11.83 -12.04 3.51
N ASP A 122 11.46 -11.09 2.65
CA ASP A 122 12.10 -10.84 1.35
C ASP A 122 12.26 -9.33 1.18
N TYR A 123 13.48 -8.86 1.49
CA TYR A 123 13.82 -7.44 1.46
C TYR A 123 13.71 -6.84 0.05
N THR A 124 14.18 -7.57 -0.97
CA THR A 124 14.17 -7.09 -2.35
C THR A 124 12.73 -6.94 -2.86
N ASN A 125 11.87 -7.93 -2.59
CA ASN A 125 10.48 -7.85 -3.00
C ASN A 125 9.70 -6.78 -2.23
N TYR A 126 10.01 -6.60 -0.94
CA TYR A 126 9.44 -5.52 -0.15
C TYR A 126 9.84 -4.13 -0.67
N CYS A 127 11.12 -3.90 -0.98
CA CYS A 127 11.57 -2.63 -1.55
C CYS A 127 10.93 -2.38 -2.93
N ALA A 128 10.76 -3.41 -3.75
CA ALA A 128 10.04 -3.31 -5.02
C ALA A 128 8.56 -2.92 -4.82
N PHE A 129 7.91 -3.45 -3.77
CA PHE A 129 6.55 -3.05 -3.40
C PHE A 129 6.48 -1.58 -2.96
N VAL A 130 7.37 -1.12 -2.06
CA VAL A 130 7.40 0.28 -1.62
C VAL A 130 7.69 1.22 -2.79
N ARG A 131 8.61 0.84 -3.69
CA ARG A 131 8.83 1.57 -4.94
C ARG A 131 7.55 1.68 -5.76
N SER A 132 6.80 0.59 -5.95
CA SER A 132 5.54 0.62 -6.71
C SER A 132 4.49 1.55 -6.09
N ILE A 133 4.46 1.63 -4.75
CA ILE A 133 3.61 2.58 -4.02
C ILE A 133 4.00 4.02 -4.32
N ILE A 134 5.30 4.32 -4.42
CA ILE A 134 5.81 5.68 -4.61
C ILE A 134 5.66 6.13 -6.07
N VAL A 135 6.06 5.28 -7.02
CA VAL A 135 6.28 5.66 -8.41
C VAL A 135 5.07 5.39 -9.30
N ASP A 136 4.38 4.27 -9.11
CA ASP A 136 3.31 3.84 -10.02
C ASP A 136 1.97 4.51 -9.64
N ASP A 137 1.04 4.60 -10.59
CA ASP A 137 -0.31 5.16 -10.35
C ASP A 137 -1.20 4.19 -9.54
N ALA A 138 -0.94 2.89 -9.66
CA ALA A 138 -1.66 1.84 -8.97
C ALA A 138 -0.74 0.64 -8.73
N THR A 139 -0.96 -0.05 -7.61
CA THR A 139 -0.29 -1.31 -7.27
C THR A 139 -1.30 -2.28 -6.68
N SER A 140 -0.94 -3.54 -6.53
CA SER A 140 -1.80 -4.54 -5.90
C SER A 140 -0.99 -5.43 -4.98
N LEU A 141 -1.47 -5.56 -3.76
CA LEU A 141 -0.95 -6.49 -2.78
C LEU A 141 -1.88 -7.70 -2.70
N GLN A 142 -1.36 -8.88 -2.39
CA GLN A 142 -2.15 -10.09 -2.20
C GLN A 142 -2.06 -10.55 -0.75
N LEU A 143 -3.22 -10.89 -0.18
CA LEU A 143 -3.34 -11.54 1.11
C LEU A 143 -3.73 -13.00 0.92
N GLU A 144 -2.88 -13.91 1.38
CA GLU A 144 -3.07 -15.35 1.19
C GLU A 144 -3.02 -16.12 2.51
N ASN A 145 -4.06 -16.89 2.80
CA ASN A 145 -4.11 -17.84 3.91
C ASN A 145 -4.73 -19.16 3.44
N ASN A 146 -3.97 -20.25 3.48
CA ASN A 146 -4.43 -21.58 3.04
C ASN A 146 -5.16 -22.40 4.13
N ASN A 147 -5.42 -21.79 5.29
CA ASN A 147 -6.04 -22.42 6.45
C ASN A 147 -6.97 -21.43 7.17
N CYS A 148 -7.83 -20.74 6.39
CA CYS A 148 -8.85 -19.87 6.93
C CYS A 148 -10.07 -20.69 7.33
N THR A 149 -10.67 -20.42 8.49
CA THR A 149 -11.94 -21.04 8.88
C THR A 149 -13.08 -20.08 8.64
N VAL A 150 -14.07 -20.49 7.84
CA VAL A 150 -15.30 -19.72 7.65
C VAL A 150 -16.48 -20.43 8.30
N ARG A 151 -17.20 -19.69 9.14
CA ARG A 151 -18.42 -20.14 9.79
C ARG A 151 -19.63 -19.51 9.12
N ALA A 152 -20.49 -20.33 8.53
CA ALA A 152 -21.71 -19.90 7.86
C ALA A 152 -22.83 -20.93 8.09
N LEU A 153 -24.07 -20.46 8.25
CA LEU A 153 -25.27 -21.32 8.38
C LEU A 153 -25.16 -22.46 9.41
N GLY A 154 -24.46 -22.21 10.53
CA GLY A 154 -24.26 -23.21 11.60
C GLY A 154 -23.20 -24.27 11.29
N THR A 155 -22.48 -24.15 10.17
CA THR A 155 -21.36 -25.02 9.77
C THR A 155 -20.05 -24.24 9.80
N SER A 156 -18.93 -24.94 9.97
CA SER A 156 -17.58 -24.37 9.86
C SER A 156 -16.80 -25.15 8.81
N SER A 157 -16.17 -24.45 7.88
CA SER A 157 -15.42 -25.03 6.76
C SER A 157 -14.01 -24.44 6.75
N VAL A 158 -13.03 -25.26 6.38
CA VAL A 158 -11.65 -24.79 6.16
C VAL A 158 -11.49 -24.49 4.68
N CYS A 159 -10.95 -23.33 4.36
CA CYS A 159 -10.89 -22.79 3.01
C CYS A 159 -9.62 -21.94 2.82
N ASN A 160 -9.27 -21.72 1.56
CA ASN A 160 -8.20 -20.82 1.18
C ASN A 160 -8.75 -19.41 1.03
N LEU A 161 -8.17 -18.45 1.73
CA LEU A 161 -8.43 -17.04 1.55
C LEU A 161 -7.37 -16.47 0.63
N ARG A 162 -7.80 -15.90 -0.51
CA ARG A 162 -6.96 -15.09 -1.38
C ARG A 162 -7.69 -13.79 -1.67
N LEU A 163 -7.17 -12.68 -1.17
CA LEU A 163 -7.74 -11.36 -1.40
C LEU A 163 -6.73 -10.51 -2.17
N ASP A 164 -7.14 -10.05 -3.35
CA ASP A 164 -6.45 -8.97 -4.03
C ASP A 164 -6.79 -7.64 -3.33
N MET A 165 -5.75 -6.88 -3.02
CA MET A 165 -5.80 -5.59 -2.39
C MET A 165 -5.27 -4.55 -3.37
N PRO A 166 -6.12 -4.10 -4.32
CA PRO A 166 -5.75 -3.00 -5.21
C PRO A 166 -5.57 -1.72 -4.40
N LEU A 167 -4.43 -1.07 -4.60
CA LEU A 167 -4.06 0.18 -3.96
C LEU A 167 -3.92 1.26 -5.04
N LYS A 168 -4.58 2.39 -4.83
CA LYS A 168 -4.22 3.61 -5.54
C LYS A 168 -2.90 4.09 -4.96
N ALA A 169 -1.82 3.90 -5.71
CA ALA A 169 -0.49 4.31 -5.33
C ALA A 169 -0.34 5.84 -5.45
N ILE A 170 0.79 6.37 -5.02
CA ILE A 170 1.02 7.82 -4.93
C ILE A 170 1.12 8.43 -6.33
N GLY A 171 1.63 7.69 -7.33
CA GLY A 171 1.78 8.15 -8.72
C GLY A 171 2.91 9.16 -8.91
N GLY A 172 3.94 9.09 -8.06
CA GLY A 172 5.01 10.08 -7.94
C GLY A 172 4.52 11.34 -7.21
N PRO A 173 5.17 11.75 -6.08
CA PRO A 173 4.73 12.95 -5.39
C PRO A 173 4.91 14.16 -6.29
N ARG A 174 3.81 14.87 -6.57
CA ARG A 174 3.85 16.10 -7.35
C ARG A 174 4.13 17.26 -6.42
N MET A 175 5.19 17.99 -6.72
CA MET A 175 5.68 19.10 -5.90
C MET A 175 5.72 20.40 -6.69
N ALA A 176 5.36 21.49 -6.03
CA ALA A 176 5.53 22.85 -6.55
C ALA A 176 6.13 23.74 -5.46
N VAL A 177 7.05 24.64 -5.81
CA VAL A 177 7.59 25.59 -4.84
C VAL A 177 6.48 26.57 -4.43
N LYS A 178 6.12 26.59 -3.15
CA LYS A 178 5.20 27.57 -2.57
C LYS A 178 5.93 28.78 -2.02
N LYS A 179 7.08 28.55 -1.37
CA LYS A 179 7.89 29.60 -0.78
C LYS A 179 9.36 29.22 -0.85
N LEU A 180 10.20 30.21 -1.11
CA LEU A 180 11.64 30.05 -1.13
C LEU A 180 12.29 31.29 -0.49
N SER A 181 13.26 31.05 0.39
CA SER A 181 14.05 32.10 1.02
C SER A 181 15.49 31.65 1.17
N ARG A 182 16.43 32.57 0.94
CA ARG A 182 17.86 32.35 1.10
C ARG A 182 18.46 33.46 1.96
N LEU A 183 19.37 33.11 2.86
CA LEU A 183 20.18 34.02 3.65
C LEU A 183 21.64 33.56 3.61
N GLY A 184 22.47 34.24 2.82
CA GLY A 184 23.82 33.74 2.54
C GLY A 184 23.74 32.38 1.83
N ASN A 185 24.34 31.34 2.41
CA ASN A 185 24.25 29.98 1.84
C ASN A 185 23.07 29.18 2.39
N ASP A 186 22.41 29.64 3.45
CA ASP A 186 21.28 28.93 4.03
C ASP A 186 20.04 29.13 3.17
N VAL A 187 19.38 28.04 2.81
CA VAL A 187 18.17 28.04 2.00
C VAL A 187 17.04 27.30 2.73
N THR A 188 15.84 27.84 2.61
CA THR A 188 14.60 27.19 3.06
C THR A 188 13.60 27.19 1.91
N ILE A 189 13.07 26.01 1.60
CA ILE A 189 12.09 25.82 0.52
C ILE A 189 10.87 25.11 1.10
N VAL A 190 9.68 25.67 0.85
CA VAL A 190 8.40 25.04 1.14
C VAL A 190 7.82 24.55 -0.18
N PHE A 191 7.67 23.24 -0.31
CA PHE A 191 7.00 22.61 -1.44
C PHE A 191 5.55 22.32 -1.08
N GLY A 192 4.63 22.60 -2.00
CA GLY A 192 3.28 22.07 -1.96
C GLY A 192 3.28 20.62 -2.43
N LEU A 193 2.79 19.70 -1.61
CA LEU A 193 2.64 18.27 -1.93
C LEU A 193 1.22 17.99 -2.39
N SER A 194 1.09 17.23 -3.47
CA SER A 194 -0.18 16.61 -3.85
C SER A 194 0.02 15.11 -4.02
N CYS A 195 -0.49 14.37 -3.03
CA CYS A 195 -0.55 12.91 -3.02
C CYS A 195 -2.02 12.51 -3.14
N SER A 196 -2.32 11.45 -3.91
CA SER A 196 -3.69 10.97 -4.07
C SER A 196 -3.76 9.49 -3.73
N GLY A 197 -4.77 9.08 -2.97
CA GLY A 197 -4.96 7.68 -2.61
C GLY A 197 -4.97 7.43 -1.10
N PRO A 198 -5.23 6.19 -0.67
CA PRO A 198 -5.35 5.82 0.74
C PRO A 198 -3.99 5.54 1.42
N VAL A 199 -2.88 5.69 0.69
CA VAL A 199 -1.57 5.28 1.19
C VAL A 199 -0.92 6.37 2.04
N GLU A 200 -0.45 5.96 3.21
CA GLU A 200 0.33 6.76 4.14
C GLU A 200 1.72 6.11 4.32
N LEU A 201 2.79 6.88 4.13
CA LEU A 201 4.17 6.40 4.22
C LEU A 201 5.05 7.44 4.92
N ASP A 202 5.57 7.05 6.08
CA ASP A 202 6.47 7.86 6.88
C ASP A 202 7.94 7.56 6.55
N HIS A 203 8.66 8.53 5.97
CA HIS A 203 10.09 8.43 5.72
C HIS A 203 10.94 9.11 6.79
N GLY A 204 10.32 9.77 7.77
CA GLY A 204 11.02 10.54 8.80
C GLY A 204 11.89 11.65 8.23
N PHE A 205 13.03 11.92 8.88
CA PHE A 205 13.93 13.00 8.51
C PHE A 205 14.81 12.60 7.31
N CYS A 206 14.55 13.20 6.17
CA CYS A 206 15.16 12.86 4.89
C CYS A 206 16.20 13.89 4.46
N ILE A 207 17.14 13.43 3.65
CA ILE A 207 18.16 14.25 2.98
C ILE A 207 17.84 14.23 1.50
N PHE A 208 17.80 15.41 0.91
CA PHE A 208 17.52 15.65 -0.50
C PHE A 208 18.64 16.47 -1.13
N GLU A 209 18.81 16.28 -2.43
CA GLU A 209 19.58 17.15 -3.28
C GLU A 209 18.66 17.88 -4.25
N LEU A 210 18.86 19.18 -4.37
CA LEU A 210 18.29 19.98 -5.43
C LEU A 210 19.26 19.96 -6.60
N ARG A 211 18.90 19.36 -7.72
CA ARG A 211 19.76 19.21 -8.89
C ARG A 211 19.25 20.02 -10.08
N ASN A 212 20.14 20.63 -10.86
CA ASN A 212 19.75 21.30 -12.09
C ASN A 212 19.54 20.31 -13.26
N GLY A 213 19.25 20.82 -14.46
CA GLY A 213 19.06 20.00 -15.66
C GLY A 213 20.29 19.18 -16.11
N HIS A 214 21.48 19.50 -15.60
CA HIS A 214 22.73 18.77 -15.85
C HIS A 214 23.08 17.78 -14.73
N SER A 215 22.16 17.57 -13.77
CA SER A 215 22.37 16.75 -12.56
C SER A 215 23.44 17.29 -11.61
N GLU A 216 23.79 18.57 -11.71
CA GLU A 216 24.69 19.23 -10.75
C GLU A 216 23.90 19.61 -9.49
N THR A 217 24.46 19.31 -8.32
CA THR A 217 23.84 19.60 -7.01
C THR A 217 23.94 21.09 -6.70
N LEU A 218 22.79 21.77 -6.69
CA LEU A 218 22.62 23.18 -6.33
C LEU A 218 22.53 23.37 -4.82
N ALA A 219 21.85 22.46 -4.12
CA ALA A 219 21.67 22.55 -2.67
C ALA A 219 21.50 21.15 -2.07
N GLU A 220 22.00 20.99 -0.85
CA GLU A 220 21.62 19.89 0.02
C GLU A 220 20.55 20.38 0.98
N LEU A 221 19.48 19.62 1.09
CA LEU A 221 18.26 19.98 1.80
C LEU A 221 17.89 18.85 2.76
N LYS A 222 17.32 19.19 3.91
CA LYS A 222 16.86 18.24 4.91
C LYS A 222 15.49 18.64 5.44
N GLY A 223 14.68 17.64 5.77
CA GLY A 223 13.38 17.86 6.37
C GLY A 223 12.59 16.57 6.54
N GLU A 224 11.50 16.65 7.29
CA GLU A 224 10.64 15.50 7.55
C GLU A 224 9.68 15.26 6.37
N LEU A 225 9.76 14.06 5.79
CA LEU A 225 8.85 13.63 4.73
C LEU A 225 7.88 12.57 5.27
N ASN A 226 6.63 12.96 5.38
CA ASN A 226 5.52 12.06 5.61
C ASN A 226 4.53 12.21 4.45
N ILE A 227 4.24 11.10 3.78
CA ILE A 227 3.28 11.06 2.69
C ILE A 227 1.97 10.61 3.31
N ALA A 228 1.03 11.53 3.54
CA ALA A 228 -0.25 11.20 4.13
C ALA A 228 -1.41 12.01 3.51
N THR A 229 -2.62 11.46 3.60
CA THR A 229 -3.86 12.09 3.15
C THR A 229 -4.19 13.31 4.03
N GLY A 230 -3.58 14.46 3.70
CA GLY A 230 -3.73 15.71 4.47
C GLY A 230 -2.45 16.52 4.58
N GLN A 231 -1.29 15.90 4.35
CA GLN A 231 -0.04 16.65 4.26
C GLN A 231 0.05 17.33 2.90
N THR A 232 0.02 18.67 2.92
CA THR A 232 0.02 19.49 1.71
C THR A 232 1.31 20.27 1.54
N GLU A 233 2.24 20.17 2.50
CA GLU A 233 3.48 20.93 2.51
C GLU A 233 4.66 20.08 3.01
N LEU A 234 5.82 20.30 2.38
CA LEU A 234 7.12 19.80 2.78
C LEU A 234 8.04 21.00 2.94
N THR A 235 8.54 21.23 4.15
CA THR A 235 9.52 22.28 4.41
C THR A 235 10.90 21.66 4.50
N LEU A 236 11.80 22.11 3.64
CA LEU A 236 13.18 21.68 3.62
C LEU A 236 14.12 22.83 3.94
N HIS A 237 15.16 22.54 4.71
CA HIS A 237 16.21 23.46 5.11
C HIS A 237 17.57 22.91 4.70
N GLY A 238 18.48 23.77 4.28
CA GLY A 238 19.85 23.33 4.04
C GLY A 238 20.70 24.42 3.43
N THR A 239 21.68 24.03 2.63
CA THR A 239 22.69 24.95 2.11
C THR A 239 22.89 24.82 0.61
N THR A 240 23.10 25.95 -0.05
CA THR A 240 23.47 26.01 -1.46
C THR A 240 24.93 25.65 -1.68
N ARG A 241 25.24 25.10 -2.85
CA ARG A 241 26.59 24.80 -3.33
C ARG A 241 26.92 25.68 -4.54
N ASP A 242 28.17 26.12 -4.61
CA ASP A 242 28.66 26.89 -5.74
C ASP A 242 28.93 26.00 -6.96
N GLY A 243 28.83 26.57 -8.16
CA GLY A 243 29.25 25.93 -9.41
C GLY A 243 28.15 25.27 -10.23
N ALA A 244 26.93 25.13 -9.71
CA ALA A 244 25.80 24.62 -10.48
C ALA A 244 25.27 25.68 -11.47
N VAL A 245 25.08 25.30 -12.73
CA VAL A 245 24.52 26.21 -13.75
C VAL A 245 23.06 26.55 -13.42
N ALA A 246 22.71 27.84 -13.57
CA ALA A 246 21.36 28.34 -13.37
C ALA A 246 20.34 27.66 -14.30
N SER A 247 19.23 27.20 -13.72
CA SER A 247 18.15 26.54 -14.44
C SER A 247 16.80 26.80 -13.76
N ASN A 248 15.76 27.00 -14.56
CA ASN A 248 14.38 27.04 -14.09
C ASN A 248 13.77 25.64 -13.92
N ARG A 249 14.40 24.62 -14.50
CA ARG A 249 14.02 23.21 -14.33
C ARG A 249 15.02 22.54 -13.42
N ILE A 250 14.53 22.08 -12.28
CA ILE A 250 15.33 21.38 -11.29
C ILE A 250 14.67 20.05 -10.94
N ARG A 251 15.40 19.20 -10.22
CA ARG A 251 14.90 17.95 -9.67
C ARG A 251 15.17 17.93 -8.17
N LEU A 252 14.17 17.57 -7.39
CA LEU A 252 14.34 17.23 -5.99
C LEU A 252 14.57 15.72 -5.89
N VAL A 253 15.77 15.32 -5.48
CA VAL A 253 16.20 13.92 -5.43
C VAL A 253 16.43 13.51 -3.99
N GLY A 254 15.75 12.48 -3.52
CA GLY A 254 16.04 11.86 -2.23
C GLY A 254 17.36 11.09 -2.28
N VAL A 255 18.24 11.35 -1.32
CA VAL A 255 19.59 10.74 -1.30
C VAL A 255 19.85 9.88 -0.07
N GLY A 256 19.12 10.12 1.02
CA GLY A 256 19.22 9.31 2.24
C GLY A 256 18.25 9.76 3.31
N VAL A 257 18.30 9.08 4.45
CA VAL A 257 17.57 9.45 5.67
C VAL A 257 18.52 9.62 6.84
N GLU A 258 18.26 10.60 7.69
CA GLU A 258 19.01 10.85 8.92
C GLU A 258 18.41 10.00 10.05
N ALA A 259 18.63 8.69 9.97
CA ALA A 259 18.21 7.74 10.97
C ALA A 259 19.40 7.32 11.85
N LYS A 260 19.15 7.20 13.16
CA LYS A 260 20.14 6.64 14.11
C LYS A 260 20.38 5.15 13.87
N GLU A 261 19.37 4.47 13.34
CA GLU A 261 19.36 3.03 13.09
C GLU A 261 19.22 2.77 11.59
N LYS A 262 19.74 1.63 11.13
CA LYS A 262 19.59 1.23 9.73
C LYS A 262 18.11 0.94 9.44
N SER A 263 17.65 1.40 8.28
CA SER A 263 16.33 1.10 7.77
C SER A 263 16.32 1.06 6.25
N TRP A 264 15.34 0.35 5.70
CA TRP A 264 15.08 0.30 4.25
C TRP A 264 14.72 1.67 3.65
N LEU A 265 14.40 2.67 4.49
CA LEU A 265 14.09 4.03 4.05
C LEU A 265 15.24 4.69 3.27
N ASN A 266 16.50 4.35 3.58
CA ASN A 266 17.65 4.86 2.82
C ASN A 266 17.65 4.40 1.36
N GLU A 267 17.01 3.27 1.07
CA GLU A 267 16.87 2.75 -0.28
C GLU A 267 15.63 3.34 -0.95
N THR A 268 14.49 3.35 -0.28
CA THR A 268 13.22 3.79 -0.88
C THR A 268 13.13 5.30 -1.06
N ILE A 269 13.83 6.10 -0.26
CA ILE A 269 13.88 7.57 -0.44
C ILE A 269 14.46 7.97 -1.80
N ARG A 270 15.28 7.10 -2.41
CA ARG A 270 15.89 7.34 -3.73
C ARG A 270 14.88 7.24 -4.87
N GLU A 271 13.71 6.65 -4.63
CA GLU A 271 12.59 6.66 -5.58
C GLU A 271 11.89 8.02 -5.62
N ILE A 272 12.18 8.92 -4.67
CA ILE A 272 11.73 10.31 -4.72
C ILE A 272 12.67 11.08 -5.64
N ASP A 273 12.28 11.19 -6.91
CA ASP A 273 12.98 11.99 -7.90
C ASP A 273 11.97 12.82 -8.69
N VAL A 274 11.72 14.04 -8.21
CA VAL A 274 10.60 14.87 -8.66
C VAL A 274 11.09 16.05 -9.47
N PRO A 275 10.65 16.23 -10.72
CA PRO A 275 10.90 17.46 -11.45
C PRO A 275 10.11 18.62 -10.83
N VAL A 276 10.76 19.75 -10.65
CA VAL A 276 10.16 20.99 -10.15
C VAL A 276 10.49 22.13 -11.10
N ASP A 277 9.46 22.84 -11.54
CA ASP A 277 9.61 24.08 -12.28
C ASP A 277 9.69 25.25 -11.29
N LEU A 278 10.71 26.09 -11.45
CA LEU A 278 10.90 27.31 -10.67
C LEU A 278 10.36 28.51 -11.42
N GLU A 279 9.65 29.38 -10.68
CA GLU A 279 9.36 30.73 -11.17
C GLU A 279 10.65 31.56 -11.28
N PRO A 280 10.73 32.56 -12.18
CA PRO A 280 11.93 33.38 -12.37
C PRO A 280 12.47 34.00 -11.07
N LYS A 281 11.58 34.46 -10.18
CA LYS A 281 11.95 35.01 -8.86
C LYS A 281 12.65 33.97 -7.97
N CYS A 282 12.24 32.71 -8.03
CA CYS A 282 12.88 31.64 -7.27
C CYS A 282 14.29 31.33 -7.81
N VAL A 283 14.48 31.40 -9.12
CA VAL A 283 15.80 31.25 -9.75
C VAL A 283 16.74 32.36 -9.29
N GLU A 284 16.27 33.62 -9.27
CA GLU A 284 17.07 34.74 -8.76
C GLU A 284 17.51 34.50 -7.31
N ILE A 285 16.62 34.04 -6.43
CA ILE A 285 16.96 33.84 -5.02
C ILE A 285 17.97 32.68 -4.83
N LEU A 286 17.91 31.63 -5.65
CA LEU A 286 18.77 30.45 -5.52
C LEU A 286 20.18 30.64 -6.10
N TRP A 287 20.37 31.58 -7.02
CA TRP A 287 21.64 31.81 -7.71
C TRP A 287 22.27 33.19 -7.45
N CYS A 288 21.62 34.08 -6.69
CA CYS A 288 22.24 35.29 -6.11
C CYS A 288 22.97 34.96 -4.81
#